data_AF-A0A2V9ZQD2-F1
#
_entry.id   AF-A0A2V9ZQD2-F1
#
_cell.length_a   1.000
_cell.length_b   1.000
_cell.length_c   1.000
_cell.angle_alpha   90.00
_cell.angle_beta   90.00
_cell.angle_gamma   90.00
#
_symmetry.space_group_name_H-M   'P 1'
#
loop_
_entity.id
_entity.type
_entity.pdbx_description
1 polymer ?
#
loop_
_entity_poly.entity_id
_entity_poly.type
_entity_poly.pdbx_seq_one_letter_code
_entity_poly.pdbx_strand_id
1 'polypeptide(L)'
;GTDYHPAIAGIIMGNEPLINHQFGVSQAVEFTQDWVRIEQEQFSGFSLPRIGHPVDFGKYGHEPFPQWDYWTSLLGRLAGTTTRDLQNRLFLAPQPQNDAFYLFDNAEGSGMGYVQLTYNRFHKPLLFTELGKDRTKPDYLNVVEGQLTRSIAYGMQHPEQLLGICHFQFDDKVWKCPTGDPCGDSEGSFGVFSHTNDVPFTVNYVHGDFTHFDTGPCDHEQLRPDQLTRNPVYAKVVSAYTAR
;
A
#
# COMPACT_ATOMS: atom_id res chain seq x y z
N GLY A 1 12.92 -27.18 -1.59
CA GLY A 1 12.66 -25.91 -2.28
C GLY A 1 13.74 -24.93 -1.91
N THR A 2 13.95 -23.89 -2.72
CA THR A 2 14.71 -22.71 -2.31
C THR A 2 13.84 -21.87 -1.37
N ASP A 3 14.46 -21.30 -0.34
CA ASP A 3 13.84 -20.34 0.58
C ASP A 3 13.25 -19.12 -0.21
N TYR A 4 12.57 -18.22 0.49
CA TYR A 4 12.17 -16.92 -0.03
C TYR A 4 13.36 -16.22 -0.69
N HIS A 5 13.11 -15.59 -1.85
CA HIS A 5 14.14 -14.80 -2.51
C HIS A 5 14.59 -13.66 -1.58
N PRO A 6 15.89 -13.33 -1.48
CA PRO A 6 16.39 -12.27 -0.58
C PRO A 6 15.79 -10.88 -0.80
N ALA A 7 15.12 -10.66 -1.93
CA ALA A 7 14.40 -9.43 -2.24
C ALA A 7 13.02 -9.33 -1.56
N ILE A 8 12.53 -10.41 -0.95
CA ILE A 8 11.25 -10.41 -0.23
C ILE A 8 11.46 -9.82 1.16
N ALA A 9 11.03 -8.56 1.33
CA ALA A 9 11.11 -7.86 2.61
C ALA A 9 9.96 -8.23 3.58
N GLY A 10 8.84 -8.73 3.06
CA GLY A 10 7.66 -9.08 3.83
C GLY A 10 6.54 -9.63 2.95
N ILE A 11 5.53 -10.19 3.60
CA ILE A 11 4.31 -10.72 2.97
C ILE A 11 3.17 -9.80 3.38
N ILE A 12 2.40 -9.28 2.42
CA ILE A 12 1.20 -8.48 2.68
C ILE A 12 0.00 -9.32 2.23
N MET A 13 -0.95 -9.56 3.14
CA MET A 13 -2.10 -10.43 2.89
C MET A 13 -3.34 -9.62 2.51
N GLY A 14 -3.61 -9.52 1.21
CA GLY A 14 -4.76 -8.81 0.64
C GLY A 14 -4.45 -7.35 0.27
N ASN A 15 -5.50 -6.58 -0.03
CA ASN A 15 -5.52 -5.12 -0.13
C ASN A 15 -6.92 -4.64 0.26
N GLU A 16 -7.01 -3.66 1.16
CA GLU A 16 -8.29 -3.00 1.56
C GLU A 16 -9.49 -3.97 1.74
N PRO A 17 -9.41 -4.94 2.67
CA PRO A 17 -10.35 -6.05 2.84
C PRO A 17 -11.86 -5.68 2.76
N LEU A 18 -12.21 -4.51 3.27
CA LEU A 18 -13.60 -4.10 3.48
C LEU A 18 -14.28 -3.49 2.25
N ILE A 19 -13.56 -3.18 1.16
CA ILE A 19 -14.11 -2.41 0.03
C ILE A 19 -15.25 -3.12 -0.72
N ASN A 20 -15.32 -4.45 -0.70
CA ASN A 20 -16.35 -5.21 -1.41
C ASN A 20 -17.13 -6.20 -0.52
N HIS A 21 -16.98 -6.14 0.82
CA HIS A 21 -17.57 -7.07 1.80
C HIS A 21 -17.28 -8.58 1.59
N GLN A 22 -16.43 -8.94 0.62
CA GLN A 22 -16.10 -10.33 0.30
C GLN A 22 -14.90 -10.86 1.11
N PHE A 23 -14.05 -9.98 1.63
CA PHE A 23 -12.83 -10.35 2.36
C PHE A 23 -12.76 -9.61 3.71
N GLY A 24 -13.36 -10.18 4.76
CA GLY A 24 -13.38 -9.57 6.08
C GLY A 24 -12.24 -10.03 7.01
N VAL A 25 -12.32 -9.62 8.28
CA VAL A 25 -11.40 -10.05 9.34
C VAL A 25 -11.32 -11.58 9.44
N SER A 26 -12.43 -12.30 9.28
CA SER A 26 -12.44 -13.78 9.35
C SER A 26 -11.58 -14.43 8.28
N GLN A 27 -11.73 -14.00 7.03
CA GLN A 27 -10.95 -14.53 5.92
C GLN A 27 -9.47 -14.20 6.09
N ALA A 28 -9.14 -13.01 6.59
CA ALA A 28 -7.76 -12.63 6.89
C ALA A 28 -7.15 -13.53 7.99
N VAL A 29 -7.90 -13.80 9.08
CA VAL A 29 -7.46 -14.71 10.15
C VAL A 29 -7.21 -16.12 9.62
N GLU A 30 -8.20 -16.69 8.93
CA GLU A 30 -8.12 -18.05 8.37
C GLU A 30 -6.92 -18.19 7.44
N PHE A 31 -6.79 -17.27 6.49
CA PHE A 31 -5.66 -17.28 5.55
C PHE A 31 -4.31 -17.17 6.26
N THR A 32 -4.19 -16.30 7.27
CA THR A 32 -2.94 -16.14 8.02
C THR A 32 -2.56 -17.40 8.77
N GLN A 33 -3.54 -18.02 9.44
CA GLN A 33 -3.34 -19.26 10.19
C GLN A 33 -2.95 -20.41 9.26
N ASP A 34 -3.64 -20.55 8.13
CA ASP A 34 -3.30 -21.55 7.13
C ASP A 34 -1.93 -21.31 6.52
N TRP A 35 -1.57 -20.06 6.23
CA TRP A 35 -0.25 -19.72 5.70
C TRP A 35 0.87 -20.18 6.63
N VAL A 36 0.83 -19.81 7.91
CA VAL A 36 1.88 -20.21 8.87
C VAL A 36 1.86 -21.70 9.17
N ARG A 37 0.70 -22.35 9.13
CA ARG A 37 0.58 -23.81 9.26
C ARG A 37 1.24 -24.53 8.08
N ILE A 38 0.94 -24.11 6.85
CA ILE A 38 1.53 -24.67 5.64
C ILE A 38 3.05 -24.43 5.61
N GLU A 39 3.51 -23.23 5.98
CA GLU A 39 4.94 -22.95 6.14
C GLU A 39 5.60 -23.91 7.15
N GLN A 40 4.95 -24.19 8.29
CA GLN A 40 5.49 -25.11 9.28
C GLN A 40 5.57 -26.56 8.78
N GLU A 41 4.55 -27.02 8.06
CA GLU A 41 4.43 -28.39 7.58
C GLU A 41 5.36 -28.66 6.40
N GLN A 42 5.45 -27.73 5.45
CA GLN A 42 6.11 -27.96 4.16
C GLN A 42 7.47 -27.25 4.04
N PHE A 43 7.68 -26.18 4.81
CA PHE A 43 8.80 -25.25 4.65
C PHE A 43 9.46 -24.87 5.99
N SER A 44 9.54 -25.81 6.92
CA SER A 44 9.99 -25.58 8.31
C SER A 44 11.39 -24.95 8.41
N GLY A 45 12.26 -25.16 7.42
CA GLY A 45 13.61 -24.58 7.35
C GLY A 45 13.70 -23.22 6.65
N PHE A 46 12.59 -22.66 6.15
CA PHE A 46 12.59 -21.39 5.44
C PHE A 46 12.63 -20.22 6.41
N SER A 47 13.14 -19.08 5.94
CA SER A 47 13.10 -17.79 6.61
C SER A 47 11.66 -17.38 6.99
N LEU A 48 11.58 -16.46 7.94
CA LEU A 48 10.33 -16.00 8.56
C LEU A 48 10.10 -14.52 8.22
N PRO A 49 9.75 -14.18 6.96
CA PRO A 49 9.45 -12.80 6.61
C PRO A 49 8.27 -12.29 7.45
N ARG A 50 8.27 -10.99 7.70
CA ARG A 50 7.18 -10.31 8.40
C ARG A 50 5.88 -10.42 7.59
N ILE A 51 4.75 -10.45 8.28
CA ILE A 51 3.41 -10.57 7.70
C ILE A 51 2.59 -9.32 8.05
N GLY A 52 2.09 -8.65 7.03
CA GLY A 52 1.32 -7.41 7.14
C GLY A 52 -0.10 -7.59 6.65
N HIS A 53 -1.02 -6.87 7.30
CA HIS A 53 -2.41 -6.81 6.88
C HIS A 53 -2.75 -5.38 6.47
N PRO A 54 -2.94 -5.14 5.16
CA PRO A 54 -3.27 -3.82 4.67
C PRO A 54 -4.71 -3.51 5.03
N VAL A 55 -4.91 -2.28 5.45
CA VAL A 55 -6.23 -1.78 5.80
C VAL A 55 -6.29 -0.38 5.24
N ASP A 56 -7.35 -0.10 4.49
CA ASP A 56 -7.65 1.26 4.10
C ASP A 56 -7.72 2.09 5.38
N PHE A 57 -7.08 3.24 5.42
CA PHE A 57 -7.24 4.12 6.56
C PHE A 57 -8.73 4.50 6.71
N GLY A 58 -9.48 4.49 5.60
CA GLY A 58 -10.93 4.35 5.52
C GLY A 58 -11.49 4.74 4.12
N LYS A 59 -12.59 4.11 3.65
CA LYS A 59 -13.47 4.63 2.56
C LYS A 59 -14.90 4.08 2.53
N TYR A 60 -15.75 4.95 1.96
CA TYR A 60 -17.18 4.88 1.57
C TYR A 60 -18.18 4.29 2.56
N GLY A 61 -18.81 5.20 3.33
CA GLY A 61 -20.03 4.90 4.09
C GLY A 61 -20.06 5.26 5.57
N HIS A 62 -19.19 6.17 6.07
CA HIS A 62 -19.19 6.72 7.45
C HIS A 62 -18.18 6.14 8.48
N GLU A 63 -17.00 5.65 8.10
CA GLU A 63 -16.02 5.27 9.14
C GLU A 63 -15.08 6.45 9.50
N PRO A 64 -15.06 6.90 10.77
CA PRO A 64 -14.11 7.90 11.22
C PRO A 64 -12.78 7.17 11.39
N PHE A 65 -11.79 7.53 10.59
CA PHE A 65 -10.39 7.14 10.79
C PHE A 65 -10.00 7.13 12.29
N PRO A 66 -9.12 6.22 12.77
CA PRO A 66 -8.50 5.09 12.06
C PRO A 66 -9.12 3.71 12.37
N GLN A 67 -8.86 2.72 11.51
CA GLN A 67 -9.37 1.34 11.54
C GLN A 67 -8.86 0.45 12.72
N TRP A 68 -8.77 0.99 13.93
CA TRP A 68 -8.32 0.26 15.12
C TRP A 68 -9.20 -0.94 15.49
N ASP A 69 -10.49 -0.90 15.19
CA ASP A 69 -11.40 -2.02 15.52
C ASP A 69 -11.16 -3.24 14.62
N TYR A 70 -10.78 -3.02 13.35
CA TYR A 70 -10.33 -4.08 12.47
C TYR A 70 -9.11 -4.79 13.05
N TRP A 71 -8.04 -4.05 13.41
CA TRP A 71 -6.84 -4.67 13.98
C TRP A 71 -7.07 -5.28 15.36
N THR A 72 -7.92 -4.67 16.19
CA THR A 72 -8.30 -5.25 17.49
C THR A 72 -8.91 -6.64 17.28
N SER A 73 -9.83 -6.76 16.33
CA SER A 73 -10.49 -8.04 16.01
C SER A 73 -9.53 -9.05 15.38
N LEU A 74 -8.71 -8.62 14.41
CA LEU A 74 -7.73 -9.46 13.72
C LEU A 74 -6.66 -10.00 14.68
N LEU A 75 -5.98 -9.11 15.39
CA LEU A 75 -4.90 -9.48 16.31
C LEU A 75 -5.43 -10.28 17.49
N GLY A 76 -6.61 -9.94 18.02
CA GLY A 76 -7.26 -10.70 19.09
C GLY A 76 -7.52 -12.16 18.70
N ARG A 77 -7.95 -12.41 17.46
CA ARG A 77 -8.18 -13.77 16.95
C ARG A 77 -6.90 -14.51 16.60
N LEU A 78 -5.84 -13.80 16.23
CA LEU A 78 -4.53 -14.39 15.96
C LEU A 78 -3.71 -14.64 17.22
N ALA A 79 -4.03 -14.01 18.36
CA ALA A 79 -3.19 -14.00 19.58
C ALA A 79 -2.76 -15.39 20.08
N GLY A 80 -3.61 -16.42 19.94
CA GLY A 80 -3.31 -17.80 20.33
C GLY A 80 -2.44 -18.58 19.33
N THR A 81 -2.15 -18.01 18.16
CA THR A 81 -1.40 -18.68 17.09
C THR A 81 0.08 -18.41 17.27
N THR A 82 0.82 -19.43 17.75
CA THR A 82 2.28 -19.38 17.99
C THR A 82 3.10 -20.04 16.89
N THR A 83 2.44 -20.74 15.96
CA THR A 83 3.07 -21.40 14.81
C THR A 83 3.93 -20.43 14.02
N ARG A 84 5.15 -20.87 13.68
CA ARG A 84 6.14 -20.09 12.91
C ARG A 84 6.35 -18.67 13.42
N ASP A 85 6.32 -18.50 14.74
CA ASP A 85 6.56 -17.22 15.42
C ASP A 85 5.66 -16.08 14.91
N LEU A 86 4.40 -16.40 14.58
CA LEU A 86 3.49 -15.46 13.92
C LEU A 86 3.42 -14.11 14.66
N GLN A 87 3.33 -14.12 16.00
CA GLN A 87 3.17 -12.89 16.76
C GLN A 87 4.31 -11.88 16.56
N ASN A 88 5.55 -12.34 16.40
CA ASN A 88 6.70 -11.45 16.16
C ASN A 88 6.85 -11.06 14.69
N ARG A 89 6.18 -11.77 13.78
CA ARG A 89 6.17 -11.47 12.34
C ARG A 89 5.14 -10.41 11.97
N LEU A 90 4.08 -10.25 12.76
CA LEU A 90 2.97 -9.35 12.44
C LEU A 90 3.38 -7.86 12.45
N PHE A 91 2.95 -7.13 11.42
CA PHE A 91 2.97 -5.67 11.36
C PHE A 91 1.66 -5.12 10.80
N LEU A 92 1.40 -3.84 11.03
CA LEU A 92 0.19 -3.15 10.56
C LEU A 92 0.52 -2.43 9.25
N ALA A 93 -0.35 -2.52 8.25
CA ALA A 93 -0.12 -1.90 6.95
C ALA A 93 -1.17 -0.84 6.56
N PRO A 94 -1.34 0.26 7.33
CA PRO A 94 -2.31 1.29 6.99
C PRO A 94 -1.99 2.02 5.68
N GLN A 95 -3.03 2.55 5.04
CA GLN A 95 -2.96 3.33 3.80
C GLN A 95 -3.51 4.76 4.00
N PRO A 96 -2.84 5.63 4.79
CA PRO A 96 -3.41 6.90 5.20
C PRO A 96 -3.48 7.96 4.11
N GLN A 97 -4.61 8.65 4.07
CA GLN A 97 -4.84 9.86 3.24
C GLN A 97 -4.75 11.16 4.07
N ASN A 98 -4.44 11.04 5.36
CA ASN A 98 -4.32 12.16 6.31
C ASN A 98 -3.00 12.89 6.12
N ASP A 99 -2.98 14.18 6.46
CA ASP A 99 -1.75 14.96 6.45
C ASP A 99 -0.75 14.50 7.52
N ALA A 100 0.46 15.07 7.44
CA ALA A 100 1.52 14.72 8.35
C ALA A 100 1.26 15.15 9.81
N PHE A 101 0.43 16.18 10.04
CA PHE A 101 0.11 16.64 11.39
C PHE A 101 -0.73 15.58 12.13
N TYR A 102 -1.74 15.02 11.48
CA TYR A 102 -2.49 13.89 12.04
C TYR A 102 -1.59 12.67 12.25
N LEU A 103 -0.73 12.36 11.26
CA LEU A 103 0.10 11.15 11.32
C LEU A 103 1.13 11.17 12.46
N PHE A 104 1.65 12.35 12.81
CA PHE A 104 2.83 12.47 13.68
C PHE A 104 2.68 13.38 14.90
N ASP A 105 1.70 14.28 14.95
CA ASP A 105 1.56 15.22 16.08
C ASP A 105 0.28 15.04 16.88
N ASN A 106 -0.88 14.91 16.22
CA ASN A 106 -2.14 15.07 16.92
C ASN A 106 -3.31 14.32 16.25
N ALA A 107 -3.18 12.99 16.16
CA ALA A 107 -4.31 12.14 15.84
C ALA A 107 -5.33 12.19 16.98
N GLU A 108 -6.62 12.25 16.60
CA GLU A 108 -7.75 12.25 17.54
C GLU A 108 -7.70 13.35 18.62
N GLY A 109 -6.99 14.46 18.38
CA GLY A 109 -6.83 15.53 19.37
C GLY A 109 -6.04 15.14 20.63
N SER A 110 -5.28 14.06 20.57
CA SER A 110 -4.59 13.45 21.72
C SER A 110 -3.25 14.11 22.11
N GLY A 111 -2.68 14.95 21.26
CA GLY A 111 -1.30 15.43 21.37
C GLY A 111 -0.24 14.38 21.00
N MET A 112 -0.65 13.24 20.41
CA MET A 112 0.24 12.25 19.82
C MET A 112 -0.14 11.97 18.37
N GLY A 113 0.86 11.67 17.54
CA GLY A 113 0.65 11.22 16.18
C GLY A 113 -0.03 9.85 16.10
N TYR A 114 -0.74 9.61 15.01
CA TYR A 114 -1.37 8.32 14.71
C TYR A 114 -0.39 7.14 14.85
N VAL A 115 0.84 7.27 14.34
CA VAL A 115 1.83 6.19 14.39
C VAL A 115 2.10 5.77 15.84
N GLN A 116 2.36 6.76 16.70
CA GLN A 116 2.64 6.53 18.11
C GLN A 116 1.44 5.94 18.85
N LEU A 117 0.23 6.49 18.64
CA LEU A 117 -0.99 5.97 19.25
C LEU A 117 -1.24 4.50 18.87
N THR A 118 -1.09 4.20 17.58
CA THR A 118 -1.34 2.87 17.04
C THR A 118 -0.31 1.87 17.55
N TYR A 119 0.97 2.26 17.57
CA TYR A 119 2.02 1.44 18.14
C TYR A 119 1.80 1.18 19.64
N ASN A 120 1.43 2.20 20.41
CA ASN A 120 1.13 2.05 21.84
C ASN A 120 -0.06 1.11 22.09
N ARG A 121 -1.04 1.09 21.19
CA ARG A 121 -2.24 0.24 21.32
C ARG A 121 -1.97 -1.22 21.00
N PHE A 122 -1.21 -1.51 19.95
CA PHE A 122 -1.07 -2.87 19.42
C PHE A 122 0.31 -3.49 19.62
N HIS A 123 1.32 -2.67 19.94
CA HIS A 123 2.73 -3.07 20.01
C HIS A 123 3.18 -3.83 18.75
N LYS A 124 2.68 -3.38 17.59
CA LYS A 124 3.06 -3.86 16.27
C LYS A 124 3.58 -2.69 15.45
N PRO A 125 4.71 -2.87 14.74
CA PRO A 125 5.24 -1.85 13.87
C PRO A 125 4.30 -1.58 12.69
N LEU A 126 4.40 -0.40 12.10
CA LEU A 126 3.61 0.05 10.96
C LEU A 126 4.45 0.09 9.69
N LEU A 127 3.84 -0.19 8.54
CA LEU A 127 4.37 0.08 7.21
C LEU A 127 3.28 0.81 6.43
N PHE A 128 3.48 2.08 6.05
CA PHE A 128 2.51 2.74 5.19
C PHE A 128 2.64 2.18 3.78
N THR A 129 1.65 1.40 3.35
CA THR A 129 1.70 0.72 2.05
C THR A 129 1.19 1.61 0.91
N GLU A 130 0.44 2.66 1.25
CA GLU A 130 0.03 3.71 0.33
C GLU A 130 0.03 5.07 1.06
N LEU A 131 0.81 6.01 0.55
CA LEU A 131 0.79 7.42 0.92
C LEU A 131 0.59 8.28 -0.31
N GLY A 132 -0.38 9.16 -0.28
CA GLY A 132 -0.52 10.18 -1.29
C GLY A 132 -1.79 10.98 -1.13
N LYS A 133 -1.90 12.00 -1.98
CA LYS A 133 -3.12 12.77 -2.14
C LYS A 133 -3.41 12.94 -3.62
N ASP A 134 -4.61 12.55 -4.01
CA ASP A 134 -5.19 12.77 -5.33
C ASP A 134 -5.00 14.23 -5.78
N ARG A 135 -4.43 14.43 -6.98
CA ARG A 135 -4.08 15.75 -7.54
C ARG A 135 -5.29 16.63 -7.85
N THR A 136 -6.49 16.07 -7.92
CA THR A 136 -7.74 16.84 -8.05
C THR A 136 -8.15 17.53 -6.74
N LYS A 137 -7.54 17.16 -5.60
CA LYS A 137 -7.78 17.80 -4.30
C LYS A 137 -6.88 19.02 -4.10
N PRO A 138 -7.37 20.06 -3.38
CA PRO A 138 -6.51 21.17 -3.01
C PRO A 138 -5.35 20.69 -2.13
N ASP A 139 -4.24 21.43 -2.16
CA ASP A 139 -3.08 21.25 -1.28
C ASP A 139 -2.36 19.88 -1.38
N TYR A 140 -2.68 19.08 -2.40
CA TYR A 140 -2.14 17.72 -2.55
C TYR A 140 -0.61 17.66 -2.50
N LEU A 141 0.09 18.65 -3.07
CA LEU A 141 1.56 18.70 -3.08
C LEU A 141 2.14 18.84 -1.67
N ASN A 142 1.56 19.69 -0.83
CA ASN A 142 2.05 19.91 0.54
C ASN A 142 1.71 18.71 1.42
N VAL A 143 0.55 18.09 1.21
CA VAL A 143 0.20 16.82 1.88
C VAL A 143 1.21 15.73 1.53
N VAL A 144 1.50 15.50 0.24
CA VAL A 144 2.46 14.48 -0.20
C VAL A 144 3.86 14.77 0.36
N GLU A 145 4.35 16.00 0.23
CA GLU A 145 5.66 16.40 0.75
C GLU A 145 5.75 16.19 2.28
N GLY A 146 4.74 16.64 3.02
CA GLY A 146 4.69 16.49 4.47
C GLY A 146 4.62 15.02 4.89
N GLN A 147 3.76 14.23 4.24
CA GLN A 147 3.64 12.79 4.51
C GLN A 147 4.98 12.09 4.34
N LEU A 148 5.66 12.30 3.20
CA LEU A 148 6.91 11.60 2.89
C LEU A 148 8.06 12.05 3.79
N THR A 149 8.31 13.36 3.86
CA THR A 149 9.44 13.90 4.64
C THR A 149 9.33 13.54 6.13
N ARG A 150 8.14 13.67 6.72
CA ARG A 150 7.94 13.36 8.13
C ARG A 150 7.92 11.88 8.43
N SER A 151 7.38 11.05 7.52
CA SER A 151 7.45 9.59 7.69
C SER A 151 8.89 9.08 7.63
N ILE A 152 9.70 9.57 6.68
CA ILE A 152 11.12 9.18 6.58
C ILE A 152 11.86 9.60 7.85
N ALA A 153 11.72 10.87 8.27
CA ALA A 153 12.38 11.37 9.48
C ALA A 153 11.94 10.60 10.73
N TYR A 154 10.65 10.34 10.89
CA TYR A 154 10.10 9.58 12.02
C TYR A 154 10.59 8.13 12.03
N GLY A 155 10.53 7.42 10.89
CA GLY A 155 10.97 6.03 10.79
C GLY A 155 12.48 5.86 11.03
N MET A 156 13.30 6.87 10.71
CA MET A 156 14.72 6.88 11.08
C MET A 156 14.95 7.01 12.59
N GLN A 157 14.08 7.73 13.31
CA GLN A 157 14.20 7.93 14.76
C GLN A 157 13.50 6.82 15.57
N HIS A 158 12.45 6.24 15.01
CA HIS A 158 11.59 5.23 15.64
C HIS A 158 11.38 4.01 14.72
N PRO A 159 12.45 3.30 14.30
CA PRO A 159 12.35 2.17 13.39
C PRO A 159 11.59 0.97 13.97
N GLU A 160 11.41 0.93 15.29
CA GLU A 160 10.55 -0.03 15.98
C GLU A 160 9.06 0.23 15.75
N GLN A 161 8.67 1.47 15.44
CA GLN A 161 7.27 1.89 15.26
C GLN A 161 6.88 2.02 13.80
N LEU A 162 7.75 2.58 12.96
CA LEU A 162 7.51 2.77 11.52
C LEU A 162 8.65 2.17 10.69
N LEU A 163 8.34 1.08 9.99
CA LEU A 163 9.30 0.31 9.20
C LEU A 163 9.65 0.97 7.88
N GLY A 164 8.72 1.75 7.34
CA GLY A 164 8.88 2.36 6.03
C GLY A 164 7.56 2.88 5.49
N ILE A 165 7.64 3.34 4.24
CA ILE A 165 6.53 3.92 3.50
C ILE A 165 6.62 3.58 2.02
N CYS A 166 5.47 3.58 1.35
CA CYS A 166 5.34 3.49 -0.09
C CYS A 166 4.48 4.67 -0.57
N HIS A 167 5.01 5.45 -1.52
CA HIS A 167 4.21 6.47 -2.18
C HIS A 167 3.25 5.80 -3.17
N PHE A 168 1.96 6.10 -3.05
CA PHE A 168 0.95 5.74 -4.02
C PHE A 168 0.77 6.92 -4.98
N GLN A 169 1.16 6.80 -6.25
CA GLN A 169 1.77 5.64 -6.91
C GLN A 169 2.79 6.07 -7.96
N PHE A 170 3.39 5.13 -8.69
CA PHE A 170 4.42 5.45 -9.68
C PHE A 170 3.85 6.32 -10.82
N ASP A 171 2.81 5.85 -11.50
CA ASP A 171 2.15 6.53 -12.60
C ASP A 171 0.65 6.66 -12.34
N ASP A 172 -0.02 7.57 -13.03
CA ASP A 172 -1.48 7.64 -12.99
C ASP A 172 -2.12 6.34 -13.49
N LYS A 173 -3.34 6.02 -13.07
CA LYS A 173 -4.03 4.85 -13.63
C LYS A 173 -4.39 5.14 -15.09
N VAL A 174 -3.77 4.44 -16.04
CA VAL A 174 -3.99 4.64 -17.48
C VAL A 174 -5.47 4.60 -17.90
N TRP A 175 -6.30 3.73 -17.32
CA TRP A 175 -7.73 3.62 -17.65
C TRP A 175 -8.62 4.69 -16.99
N LYS A 176 -8.07 5.51 -16.10
CA LYS A 176 -8.78 6.63 -15.42
C LYS A 176 -8.27 7.99 -15.87
N CYS A 177 -6.97 8.08 -16.15
CA CYS A 177 -6.26 9.27 -16.57
C CYS A 177 -5.48 9.03 -17.88
N PRO A 178 -6.16 8.64 -18.99
CA PRO A 178 -5.48 8.19 -20.21
C PRO A 178 -4.66 9.27 -20.91
N THR A 179 -4.95 10.56 -20.65
CA THR A 179 -4.28 11.69 -21.30
C THR A 179 -3.60 12.64 -20.31
N GLY A 180 -3.20 12.13 -19.14
CA GLY A 180 -2.35 12.85 -18.20
C GLY A 180 -2.93 14.13 -17.60
N ASP A 181 -2.03 15.05 -17.20
CA ASP A 181 -2.32 16.25 -16.41
C ASP A 181 -2.99 17.36 -17.26
N PRO A 182 -4.19 17.87 -16.87
CA PRO A 182 -4.95 17.51 -15.68
C PRO A 182 -5.78 16.23 -15.87
N CYS A 183 -5.65 15.31 -14.91
CA CYS A 183 -6.57 14.20 -14.81
C CYS A 183 -7.84 14.64 -14.08
N GLY A 184 -9.01 14.36 -14.66
CA GLY A 184 -10.31 14.66 -14.06
C GLY A 184 -10.84 13.59 -13.10
N ASP A 185 -10.14 12.45 -12.96
CA ASP A 185 -10.56 11.33 -12.12
C ASP A 185 -9.69 11.23 -10.86
N SER A 186 -10.35 11.35 -9.70
CA SER A 186 -9.71 11.26 -8.39
C SER A 186 -9.03 9.92 -8.13
N GLU A 187 -9.58 8.84 -8.67
CA GLU A 187 -9.08 7.48 -8.41
C GLU A 187 -7.75 7.20 -9.15
N GLY A 188 -7.53 7.89 -10.27
CA GLY A 188 -6.37 7.67 -11.12
C GLY A 188 -5.21 8.63 -10.90
N SER A 189 -5.40 9.72 -10.17
CA SER A 189 -4.53 10.90 -10.21
C SER A 189 -3.60 11.02 -9.00
N PHE A 190 -3.03 9.90 -8.56
CA PHE A 190 -2.06 9.84 -7.46
C PHE A 190 -0.61 9.71 -7.93
N GLY A 191 -0.37 9.43 -9.22
CA GLY A 191 0.95 9.12 -9.76
C GLY A 191 1.97 10.26 -9.66
N VAL A 192 3.26 9.93 -9.70
CA VAL A 192 4.34 10.91 -9.99
C VAL A 192 4.56 11.11 -11.50
N PHE A 193 4.13 10.15 -12.30
CA PHE A 193 4.10 10.22 -13.74
C PHE A 193 2.66 10.29 -14.26
N SER A 194 2.49 10.98 -15.39
CA SER A 194 1.23 11.07 -16.11
C SER A 194 1.40 10.51 -17.52
N HIS A 195 0.37 9.82 -18.00
CA HIS A 195 0.27 9.29 -19.37
C HIS A 195 0.21 10.41 -20.40
N THR A 196 0.78 10.21 -21.58
CA THR A 196 0.67 11.17 -22.70
C THR A 196 -0.02 10.52 -23.90
N ASN A 197 -0.34 11.34 -24.91
CA ASN A 197 -0.83 10.83 -26.19
C ASN A 197 0.29 10.36 -27.13
N ASP A 198 1.55 10.43 -26.68
CA ASP A 198 2.69 10.08 -27.52
C ASP A 198 2.87 8.57 -27.50
N VAL A 199 2.75 7.95 -28.68
CA VAL A 199 2.97 6.51 -28.88
C VAL A 199 4.32 6.35 -29.59
N PRO A 200 5.42 6.11 -28.87
CA PRO A 200 6.76 6.03 -29.46
C PRO A 200 6.95 4.83 -30.38
N PHE A 201 6.21 3.74 -30.15
CA PHE A 201 6.27 2.54 -30.98
C PHE A 201 4.99 1.72 -30.85
N THR A 202 4.85 0.73 -31.72
CA THR A 202 3.73 -0.21 -31.71
C THR A 202 4.28 -1.62 -31.74
N VAL A 203 3.73 -2.49 -30.88
CA VAL A 203 4.06 -3.90 -30.83
C VAL A 203 2.85 -4.67 -31.32
N ASN A 204 2.99 -5.38 -32.44
CA ASN A 204 1.99 -6.35 -32.83
C ASN A 204 2.11 -7.55 -31.88
N TYR A 205 0.98 -8.03 -31.38
CA TYR A 205 0.94 -9.24 -30.55
C TYR A 205 -0.11 -10.20 -31.08
N VAL A 206 0.02 -11.46 -30.66
CA VAL A 206 -0.99 -12.50 -30.91
C VAL A 206 -1.62 -12.90 -29.58
N HIS A 207 -2.82 -13.47 -29.62
CA HIS A 207 -3.54 -13.91 -28.42
C HIS A 207 -2.71 -14.82 -27.48
N GLY A 208 -1.77 -15.59 -28.02
CA GLY A 208 -0.87 -16.43 -27.23
C GLY A 208 0.21 -15.70 -26.42
N ASP A 209 0.39 -14.39 -26.64
CA ASP A 209 1.43 -13.59 -25.96
C ASP A 209 1.00 -13.15 -24.54
N PHE A 210 -0.30 -13.18 -24.22
CA PHE A 210 -0.83 -12.75 -22.92
C PHE A 210 -1.84 -13.73 -22.32
N THR A 211 -1.93 -13.72 -20.99
CA THR A 211 -3.10 -14.27 -20.30
C THR A 211 -4.19 -13.19 -20.32
N HIS A 212 -5.20 -13.41 -21.16
CA HIS A 212 -6.31 -12.49 -21.37
C HIS A 212 -7.44 -12.72 -20.33
N PHE A 213 -8.05 -11.63 -19.85
CA PHE A 213 -9.27 -11.68 -19.03
C PHE A 213 -10.54 -11.42 -19.87
N ASP A 214 -10.37 -10.95 -21.10
CA ASP A 214 -11.38 -10.76 -22.12
C ASP A 214 -11.60 -12.05 -22.93
N THR A 215 -12.82 -12.23 -23.44
CA THR A 215 -13.30 -13.49 -24.03
C THR A 215 -13.26 -13.52 -25.57
N GLY A 216 -12.66 -12.52 -26.20
CA GLY A 216 -12.60 -12.39 -27.67
C GLY A 216 -11.29 -12.90 -28.29
N PRO A 217 -11.28 -13.28 -29.58
CA PRO A 217 -10.04 -13.53 -30.29
C PRO A 217 -9.27 -12.21 -30.47
N CYS A 218 -8.14 -12.07 -29.77
CA CYS A 218 -7.22 -10.93 -29.91
C CYS A 218 -6.21 -11.19 -31.04
N ASP A 219 -6.72 -11.41 -32.25
CA ASP A 219 -5.89 -11.63 -33.43
C ASP A 219 -5.53 -10.28 -34.07
N HIS A 220 -4.23 -10.06 -34.33
CA HIS A 220 -3.69 -8.84 -34.97
C HIS A 220 -3.86 -7.54 -34.17
N GLU A 221 -3.95 -7.64 -32.85
CA GLU A 221 -3.99 -6.46 -32.00
C GLU A 221 -2.61 -5.81 -31.85
N GLN A 222 -2.65 -4.50 -31.55
CA GLN A 222 -1.49 -3.65 -31.42
C GLN A 222 -1.42 -3.10 -30.00
N LEU A 223 -0.35 -3.44 -29.29
CA LEU A 223 0.03 -2.72 -28.09
C LEU A 223 0.66 -1.40 -28.51
N ARG A 224 0.14 -0.32 -27.93
CA ARG A 224 0.63 1.05 -28.12
C ARG A 224 1.01 1.60 -26.76
N PRO A 225 2.19 1.22 -26.23
CA PRO A 225 2.69 1.80 -25.00
C PRO A 225 2.80 3.30 -25.20
N ASP A 226 2.19 4.07 -24.31
CA ASP A 226 2.30 5.52 -24.32
C ASP A 226 3.55 5.96 -23.58
N GLN A 227 3.90 7.24 -23.72
CA GLN A 227 5.00 7.83 -22.99
C GLN A 227 4.51 8.39 -21.64
N LEU A 228 5.33 8.20 -20.60
CA LEU A 228 5.14 8.84 -19.31
C LEU A 228 5.86 10.19 -19.25
N THR A 229 5.21 11.20 -18.68
CA THR A 229 5.81 12.49 -18.32
C THR A 229 5.79 12.72 -16.81
N ARG A 230 6.79 13.43 -16.28
CA ARG A 230 6.84 13.78 -14.85
C ARG A 230 5.80 14.86 -14.56
N ASN A 231 4.95 14.63 -13.57
CA ASN A 231 4.02 15.64 -13.09
C ASN A 231 4.58 16.36 -11.84
N PRO A 232 3.90 17.39 -11.30
CA PRO A 232 4.41 18.17 -10.16
C PRO A 232 4.71 17.35 -8.89
N VAL A 233 4.07 16.19 -8.69
CA VAL A 233 4.31 15.31 -7.53
C VAL A 233 5.72 14.72 -7.58
N TYR A 234 6.25 14.44 -8.78
CA TYR A 234 7.58 13.85 -8.98
C TYR A 234 8.68 14.58 -8.19
N ALA A 235 8.71 15.92 -8.29
CA ALA A 235 9.74 16.71 -7.63
C ALA A 235 9.66 16.61 -6.10
N LYS A 236 8.45 16.56 -5.54
CA LYS A 236 8.22 16.41 -4.09
C LYS A 236 8.68 15.04 -3.60
N VAL A 237 8.36 13.98 -4.34
CA VAL A 237 8.77 12.62 -4.01
C VAL A 237 10.28 12.48 -4.07
N VAL A 238 10.91 12.86 -5.19
CA VAL A 238 12.37 12.77 -5.32
C VAL A 238 13.07 13.56 -4.21
N SER A 239 12.66 14.80 -3.96
CA SER A 239 13.22 15.64 -2.90
C SER A 239 13.17 14.94 -1.53
N ALA A 240 12.03 14.34 -1.17
CA ALA A 240 11.88 13.67 0.13
C ALA A 240 12.84 12.47 0.30
N TYR A 241 13.12 11.71 -0.76
CA TYR A 241 14.03 10.55 -0.69
C TYR A 241 15.51 10.92 -0.83
N THR A 242 15.82 12.07 -1.46
CA THR A 242 17.22 12.49 -1.71
C THR A 242 17.74 13.56 -0.76
N ALA A 243 16.87 14.23 0.01
CA ALA A 243 17.27 15.15 1.06
C ALA A 243 17.92 14.38 2.21
N ARG A 244 19.24 14.15 2.11
CA ARG A 244 20.10 13.57 3.13
C ARG A 244 21.24 14.52 3.43
#